data_AF-A0A2U1YPS0-F1
#
_entry.id   AF-A0A2U1YPS0-F1
#
_cell.length_a   1.000
_cell.length_b   1.000
_cell.length_c   1.000
_cell.angle_alpha   90.00
_cell.angle_beta   90.00
_cell.angle_gamma   90.00
#
_symmetry.space_group_name_H-M   'P 1'
#
loop_
_entity.id
_entity.type
_entity.pdbx_description
1 polymer ?
#
loop_
_entity_poly.entity_id
_entity_poly.type
_entity_poly.pdbx_seq_one_letter_code
_entity_poly.pdbx_strand_id
1 'polypeptide(L)'
;MSAAASRFEGSYLGDATRIGAATRMECKICWHVYDPAEGCEHWQVPPGTGFAALPDHWRCPVCDGARDQFMALEGEPITADAAADSVPLADAGPALPTETIARLEAAFREIHTAQMRGLPIVNDALAVKAVGFRRHGERWLGALVTPWFLNLVLLPGEGDEWSELVPGAKELIEFPSGRYEFVHANRKGVGAYKACSLFSPMFEFASMLQATETASAALVSLFDPSIREDGAQTAEIRRRREEELAPPPDPATTQVESVVDPARPSRRALLGMGSAEAADA
;
A
#
# COMPACT_ATOMS: atom_id res chain seq x y z
N MET A 1 7.26 -31.80 -25.12
CA MET A 1 6.69 -30.45 -24.97
C MET A 1 5.34 -30.55 -24.31
N SER A 2 5.22 -30.08 -23.06
CA SER A 2 4.00 -29.39 -22.60
C SER A 2 4.37 -28.68 -21.31
N ALA A 3 4.51 -27.35 -21.40
CA ALA A 3 4.79 -26.51 -20.26
C ALA A 3 3.56 -26.51 -19.35
N ALA A 4 3.73 -26.96 -18.11
CA ALA A 4 2.75 -26.77 -17.06
C ALA A 4 2.69 -25.26 -16.76
N ALA A 5 1.76 -24.58 -17.44
CA ALA A 5 1.47 -23.19 -17.21
C ALA A 5 1.02 -23.04 -15.75
N SER A 6 1.74 -22.18 -15.03
CA SER A 6 1.43 -21.62 -13.72
C SER A 6 -0.06 -21.24 -13.64
N ARG A 7 -0.87 -22.09 -13.02
CA ARG A 7 -2.27 -21.79 -12.75
C ARG A 7 -2.36 -21.12 -11.40
N PHE A 8 -2.74 -19.84 -11.46
CA PHE A 8 -3.09 -18.96 -10.35
C PHE A 8 -3.95 -19.69 -9.30
N GLU A 9 -3.31 -19.98 -8.17
CA GLU A 9 -3.75 -20.92 -7.15
C GLU A 9 -4.95 -20.36 -6.37
N GLY A 10 -6.08 -21.10 -6.35
CA GLY A 10 -7.27 -20.73 -5.57
C GLY A 10 -7.05 -20.78 -4.06
N SER A 11 -8.00 -20.28 -3.28
CA SER A 11 -7.91 -20.26 -1.80
C SER A 11 -7.67 -21.63 -1.16
N TYR A 12 -7.99 -22.72 -1.87
CA TYR A 12 -7.75 -24.09 -1.43
C TYR A 12 -6.66 -24.81 -2.24
N LEU A 13 -5.97 -24.10 -3.14
CA LEU A 13 -4.90 -24.60 -4.02
C LEU A 13 -5.22 -25.85 -4.85
N GLY A 14 -6.50 -26.13 -5.11
CA GLY A 14 -6.90 -27.39 -5.76
C GLY A 14 -6.89 -28.59 -4.82
N ASP A 15 -6.53 -28.40 -3.55
CA ASP A 15 -6.46 -29.43 -2.52
C ASP A 15 -7.80 -29.55 -1.76
N ALA A 16 -8.58 -30.56 -2.14
CA ALA A 16 -9.89 -30.84 -1.58
C ALA A 16 -9.86 -31.15 -0.06
N THR A 17 -8.70 -31.44 0.53
CA THR A 17 -8.56 -31.67 1.98
C THR A 17 -8.62 -30.37 2.80
N ARG A 18 -8.47 -29.21 2.15
CA ARG A 18 -8.47 -27.89 2.80
C ARG A 18 -9.85 -27.24 2.91
N ILE A 19 -10.88 -27.91 2.41
CA ILE A 19 -12.26 -27.42 2.41
C ILE A 19 -13.16 -28.38 3.20
N GLY A 20 -14.05 -27.83 4.01
CA GLY A 20 -15.04 -28.61 4.76
C GLY A 20 -16.16 -29.10 3.84
N ALA A 21 -16.88 -30.13 4.28
CA ALA A 21 -18.03 -30.67 3.54
C ALA A 21 -19.14 -29.62 3.31
N ALA A 22 -19.28 -28.65 4.21
CA ALA A 22 -20.25 -27.56 4.12
C ALA A 22 -19.70 -26.26 3.51
N THR A 23 -18.45 -26.25 3.04
CA THR A 23 -17.83 -25.04 2.48
C THR A 23 -18.50 -24.64 1.17
N ARG A 24 -19.01 -23.41 1.11
CA ARG A 24 -19.56 -22.79 -0.09
C ARG A 24 -18.42 -22.31 -0.98
N MET A 25 -18.55 -22.46 -2.29
CA MET A 25 -17.47 -22.24 -3.24
C MET A 25 -17.90 -21.29 -4.34
N GLU A 26 -17.20 -20.18 -4.54
CA GLU A 26 -17.49 -19.20 -5.58
C GLU A 26 -16.57 -19.37 -6.79
N CYS A 27 -17.15 -19.41 -8.00
CA CYS A 27 -16.41 -19.45 -9.24
C CYS A 27 -15.77 -18.08 -9.57
N LYS A 28 -14.46 -18.03 -9.77
CA LYS A 28 -13.72 -16.80 -10.14
C LYS A 28 -14.11 -16.23 -11.51
N ILE A 29 -14.68 -17.05 -12.39
CA ILE A 29 -14.96 -16.67 -13.79
C ILE A 29 -16.32 -15.97 -13.90
N CYS A 30 -17.33 -16.49 -13.22
CA CYS A 30 -18.73 -16.06 -13.37
C CYS A 30 -19.45 -15.73 -12.06
N TRP A 31 -18.75 -15.83 -10.93
CA TRP A 31 -19.25 -15.56 -9.58
C TRP A 31 -20.41 -16.46 -9.13
N HIS A 32 -20.64 -17.59 -9.81
CA HIS A 32 -21.58 -18.61 -9.35
C HIS A 32 -21.08 -19.26 -8.06
N VAL A 33 -21.97 -19.36 -7.06
CA VAL A 33 -21.69 -20.03 -5.79
C VAL A 33 -22.27 -21.45 -5.82
N TYR A 34 -21.41 -22.44 -5.66
CA TYR A 34 -21.81 -23.79 -5.31
C TYR A 34 -22.08 -23.86 -3.80
N ASP A 35 -23.31 -24.19 -3.44
CA ASP A 35 -23.72 -24.43 -2.05
C ASP A 35 -23.91 -25.93 -1.83
N PRO A 36 -23.11 -26.58 -0.94
CA PRO A 36 -23.31 -27.98 -0.60
C PRO A 36 -24.72 -28.30 -0.11
N ALA A 37 -25.41 -27.36 0.56
CA ALA A 37 -26.77 -27.57 1.03
C ALA A 37 -27.80 -27.66 -0.11
N GLU A 38 -27.51 -27.05 -1.26
CA GLU A 38 -28.38 -27.07 -2.45
C GLU A 38 -27.94 -28.14 -3.46
N GLY A 39 -26.65 -28.47 -3.53
CA GLY A 39 -26.09 -29.34 -4.55
C GLY A 39 -25.99 -28.65 -5.91
N CYS A 40 -26.21 -29.39 -7.00
CA CYS A 40 -26.18 -28.84 -8.35
C CYS A 40 -27.17 -29.59 -9.27
N GLU A 41 -28.31 -28.98 -9.57
CA GLU A 41 -29.34 -29.57 -10.43
C GLU A 41 -28.82 -29.90 -11.83
N HIS A 42 -28.03 -29.01 -12.44
CA HIS A 42 -27.48 -29.18 -13.78
C HIS A 42 -26.62 -30.45 -13.91
N TRP A 43 -25.84 -30.76 -12.87
CA TRP A 43 -25.01 -31.96 -12.80
C TRP A 43 -25.68 -33.10 -12.03
N GLN A 44 -26.95 -32.93 -11.65
CA GLN A 44 -27.72 -33.88 -10.84
C GLN A 44 -27.00 -34.27 -9.53
N VAL A 45 -26.26 -33.32 -8.94
CA VAL A 45 -25.59 -33.50 -7.65
C VAL A 45 -26.62 -33.23 -6.55
N PRO A 46 -26.87 -34.19 -5.65
CA PRO A 46 -27.89 -34.04 -4.62
C PRO A 46 -27.47 -33.01 -3.54
N PRO A 47 -28.45 -32.36 -2.89
CA PRO A 47 -28.26 -31.60 -1.65
C PRO A 47 -27.44 -32.37 -0.61
N GLY A 48 -26.57 -31.68 0.11
CA GLY A 48 -25.65 -32.22 1.11
C GLY A 48 -24.31 -32.73 0.56
N THR A 49 -24.07 -32.64 -0.75
CA THR A 49 -22.80 -33.06 -1.35
C THR A 49 -21.75 -31.97 -1.20
N GLY A 50 -20.67 -32.23 -0.45
CA GLY A 50 -19.57 -31.27 -0.33
C GLY A 50 -18.79 -31.11 -1.64
N PHE A 51 -18.22 -29.92 -1.86
CA PHE A 51 -17.45 -29.62 -3.09
C PHE A 51 -16.24 -30.55 -3.29
N ALA A 52 -15.65 -31.05 -2.19
CA ALA A 52 -14.58 -32.04 -2.20
C ALA A 52 -15.03 -33.40 -2.79
N ALA A 53 -16.30 -33.77 -2.57
CA ALA A 53 -16.89 -35.03 -3.02
C ALA A 53 -17.41 -34.98 -4.46
N LEU A 54 -17.32 -33.83 -5.13
CA LEU A 54 -17.67 -33.71 -6.54
C LEU A 54 -16.70 -34.50 -7.43
N PRO A 55 -17.18 -35.10 -8.53
CA PRO A 55 -16.31 -35.78 -9.50
C PRO A 55 -15.22 -34.88 -10.08
N ASP A 56 -14.08 -35.46 -10.44
CA ASP A 56 -12.94 -34.71 -11.02
C ASP A 56 -13.28 -33.98 -12.33
N HIS A 57 -14.24 -34.50 -13.08
CA HIS A 57 -14.70 -33.93 -14.34
C HIS A 57 -15.85 -32.92 -14.18
N TRP A 58 -16.31 -32.66 -12.96
CA TRP A 58 -17.35 -31.66 -12.71
C TRP A 58 -16.87 -30.27 -13.11
N ARG A 59 -17.75 -29.48 -13.70
CA ARG A 59 -17.48 -28.11 -14.16
C ARG A 59 -18.57 -27.16 -13.69
N CYS A 60 -18.23 -25.88 -13.56
CA CYS A 60 -19.18 -24.84 -13.21
C CYS A 60 -20.39 -24.88 -14.16
N PRO A 61 -21.63 -25.02 -13.66
CA PRO A 61 -22.83 -25.12 -14.50
C PRO A 61 -23.15 -23.83 -15.27
N VAL A 62 -22.51 -22.71 -14.92
CA VAL A 62 -22.75 -21.39 -15.53
C VAL A 62 -21.73 -21.06 -16.62
N CYS A 63 -20.45 -21.39 -16.42
CA CYS A 63 -19.37 -20.96 -17.31
C CYS A 63 -18.43 -22.07 -17.80
N ASP A 64 -18.69 -23.32 -17.43
CA ASP A 64 -17.86 -24.49 -17.75
C ASP A 64 -16.43 -24.46 -17.15
N GLY A 65 -16.18 -23.52 -16.23
CA GLY A 65 -14.92 -23.43 -15.48
C GLY A 65 -14.62 -24.70 -14.67
N ALA A 66 -13.36 -25.11 -14.64
CA ALA A 66 -12.91 -26.26 -13.86
C ALA A 66 -13.00 -26.00 -12.35
N ARG A 67 -13.00 -27.06 -11.53
CA ARG A 67 -13.05 -26.98 -10.06
C ARG A 67 -11.97 -26.06 -9.48
N ASP A 68 -10.76 -26.11 -10.05
CA ASP A 68 -9.61 -25.28 -9.63
C ASP A 68 -9.84 -23.76 -9.78
N GLN A 69 -10.90 -23.33 -10.49
CA GLN A 69 -11.32 -21.94 -10.63
C GLN A 69 -12.24 -21.46 -9.51
N PHE A 70 -12.49 -22.26 -8.48
CA PHE A 70 -13.34 -21.88 -7.35
C PHE A 70 -12.53 -21.37 -6.16
N MET A 71 -13.15 -20.52 -5.34
CA MET A 71 -12.62 -20.01 -4.07
C MET A 71 -13.57 -20.39 -2.94
N ALA A 72 -13.01 -20.80 -1.80
CA ALA A 72 -13.81 -21.01 -0.60
C ALA A 72 -14.36 -19.67 -0.11
N LEU A 73 -15.67 -19.62 0.16
CA LEU A 73 -16.28 -18.53 0.88
C LEU A 73 -16.25 -18.89 2.37
N GLU A 74 -15.61 -18.04 3.18
CA GLU A 74 -15.68 -18.16 4.64
C GLU A 74 -17.14 -17.97 5.07
N GLY A 75 -17.76 -19.05 5.56
CA GLY A 75 -19.11 -19.02 6.12
C GLY A 75 -19.05 -18.83 7.63
N GLU A 76 -19.79 -17.85 8.14
CA GLU A 76 -20.14 -17.78 9.57
C GLU A 76 -20.84 -19.08 9.98
N PRO A 77 -20.41 -19.76 11.06
CA PRO A 77 -20.98 -21.03 11.43
C PRO A 77 -22.40 -20.83 12.00
N ILE A 78 -23.38 -21.38 11.29
CA ILE A 78 -24.72 -21.61 11.84
C ILE A 78 -24.63 -22.93 12.62
N THR A 79 -24.95 -22.84 13.91
CA THR A 79 -24.74 -23.85 14.96
C THR A 79 -25.40 -25.21 14.70
N ALA A 80 -24.67 -26.30 14.96
CA ALA A 80 -25.02 -27.33 15.96
C ALA A 80 -23.91 -28.40 16.07
N ASP A 81 -23.37 -28.52 17.30
CA ASP A 81 -22.70 -29.66 17.91
C ASP A 81 -21.59 -30.42 17.16
N ALA A 82 -20.33 -30.05 17.44
CA ALA A 82 -19.32 -30.97 17.97
C ALA A 82 -18.05 -30.21 18.36
N ALA A 83 -17.66 -30.36 19.62
CA ALA A 83 -16.39 -29.91 20.16
C ALA A 83 -15.20 -30.71 19.61
N ALA A 84 -14.03 -30.07 19.62
CA ALA A 84 -12.64 -30.51 19.31
C ALA A 84 -12.14 -29.90 17.99
N ASP A 85 -11.12 -29.03 17.93
CA ASP A 85 -10.16 -28.52 18.89
C ASP A 85 -10.01 -27.02 18.63
N SER A 86 -10.41 -26.18 19.58
CA SER A 86 -9.99 -24.79 19.55
C SER A 86 -8.54 -24.72 20.00
N VAL A 87 -7.62 -24.62 19.03
CA VAL A 87 -6.33 -23.98 19.28
C VAL A 87 -6.66 -22.63 19.95
N PRO A 88 -6.13 -22.32 21.14
CA PRO A 88 -6.39 -21.03 21.75
C PRO A 88 -5.94 -19.95 20.76
N LEU A 89 -6.86 -19.09 20.33
CA LEU A 89 -6.49 -17.81 19.73
C LEU A 89 -5.77 -17.01 20.82
N ALA A 90 -4.48 -17.27 20.98
CA ALA A 90 -3.59 -16.49 21.80
C ALA A 90 -3.30 -15.19 21.03
N ASP A 91 -3.62 -14.08 21.68
CA ASP A 91 -3.52 -12.69 21.21
C ASP A 91 -4.39 -12.32 20.00
N ALA A 92 -5.66 -12.02 20.29
CA ALA A 92 -6.33 -10.94 19.57
C ALA A 92 -5.55 -9.65 19.86
N GLY A 93 -4.51 -9.40 19.05
CA GLY A 93 -3.72 -8.17 19.10
C GLY A 93 -4.60 -6.92 18.92
N PRO A 94 -4.02 -5.71 19.04
CA PRO A 94 -4.78 -4.48 18.92
C PRO A 94 -5.59 -4.44 17.61
N ALA A 95 -6.81 -3.92 17.68
CA ALA A 95 -7.70 -3.84 16.54
C ALA A 95 -7.10 -2.92 15.45
N LEU A 96 -7.39 -3.22 14.18
CA LEU A 96 -6.97 -2.41 13.03
C LEU A 96 -7.43 -0.94 13.22
N PRO A 97 -6.58 0.07 12.96
CA PRO A 97 -6.92 1.49 13.16
C PRO A 97 -7.80 2.01 12.02
N THR A 98 -9.00 1.43 11.87
CA THR A 98 -9.95 1.71 10.78
C THR A 98 -10.28 3.19 10.67
N GLU A 99 -10.41 3.90 11.79
CA GLU A 99 -10.70 5.33 11.79
C GLU A 99 -9.54 6.16 11.20
N THR A 100 -8.29 5.86 11.56
CA THR A 100 -7.11 6.53 10.99
C THR A 100 -6.96 6.24 9.51
N ILE A 101 -7.23 5.01 9.08
CA ILE A 101 -7.21 4.62 7.65
C ILE A 101 -8.30 5.39 6.87
N ALA A 102 -9.51 5.50 7.43
CA ALA A 102 -10.59 6.27 6.82
C ALA A 102 -10.25 7.77 6.72
N ARG A 103 -9.64 8.35 7.76
CA ARG A 103 -9.16 9.74 7.74
C ARG A 103 -8.06 9.94 6.72
N LEU A 104 -7.13 8.99 6.57
CA LEU A 104 -6.10 9.01 5.53
C LEU A 104 -6.73 9.04 4.14
N GLU A 105 -7.65 8.12 3.82
CA GLU A 105 -8.35 8.12 2.54
C GLU A 105 -9.09 9.44 2.29
N ALA A 106 -9.86 9.92 3.28
CA ALA A 106 -10.62 11.15 3.16
C ALA A 106 -9.71 12.35 2.88
N ALA A 107 -8.60 12.47 3.60
CA ALA A 107 -7.64 13.56 3.41
C ALA A 107 -7.03 13.56 2.01
N PHE A 108 -6.73 12.39 1.44
CA PHE A 108 -6.18 12.29 0.08
C PHE A 108 -7.25 12.46 -1.00
N ARG A 109 -8.52 12.09 -0.76
CA ARG A 109 -9.65 12.43 -1.64
C ARG A 109 -9.88 13.94 -1.71
N GLU A 110 -9.71 14.64 -0.59
CA GLU A 110 -9.78 16.09 -0.54
C GLU A 110 -8.64 16.73 -1.34
N ILE A 111 -7.40 16.26 -1.18
CA ILE A 111 -6.25 16.71 -2.01
C ILE A 111 -6.55 16.52 -3.49
N HIS A 112 -7.08 15.34 -3.85
CA HIS A 112 -7.40 15.04 -5.23
C HIS A 112 -8.36 16.09 -5.80
N THR A 113 -9.43 16.39 -5.06
CA THR A 113 -10.48 17.31 -5.50
C THR A 113 -10.03 18.77 -5.50
N ALA A 114 -9.29 19.19 -4.47
CA ALA A 114 -8.97 20.60 -4.23
C ALA A 114 -7.69 21.09 -4.90
N GLN A 115 -6.68 20.21 -5.06
CA GLN A 115 -5.34 20.61 -5.47
C GLN A 115 -4.86 19.88 -6.73
N MET A 116 -5.15 18.58 -6.86
CA MET A 116 -4.55 17.77 -7.92
C MET A 116 -5.39 17.69 -9.20
N ARG A 117 -6.72 17.85 -9.10
CA ARG A 117 -7.63 17.69 -10.24
C ARG A 117 -7.20 18.59 -11.42
N GLY A 118 -7.06 17.98 -12.59
CA GLY A 118 -6.65 18.66 -13.83
C GLY A 118 -5.15 18.88 -13.98
N LEU A 119 -4.31 18.47 -13.01
CA LEU A 119 -2.86 18.46 -13.19
C LEU A 119 -2.45 17.31 -14.12
N PRO A 120 -1.42 17.50 -14.98
CA PRO A 120 -1.01 16.48 -15.95
C PRO A 120 -0.59 15.15 -15.34
N ILE A 121 -0.18 15.12 -14.07
CA ILE A 121 0.28 13.92 -13.35
C ILE A 121 -0.88 13.00 -12.90
N VAL A 122 -2.13 13.47 -12.96
CA VAL A 122 -3.30 12.74 -12.45
C VAL A 122 -3.81 11.76 -13.49
N ASN A 123 -4.00 10.51 -13.07
CA ASN A 123 -4.69 9.48 -13.83
C ASN A 123 -6.17 9.42 -13.41
N ASP A 124 -7.06 9.96 -14.25
CA ASP A 124 -8.50 10.03 -13.96
C ASP A 124 -9.20 8.66 -13.90
N ALA A 125 -8.56 7.58 -14.36
CA ALA A 125 -9.09 6.22 -14.20
C ALA A 125 -8.96 5.68 -12.77
N LEU A 126 -8.23 6.39 -11.90
CA LEU A 126 -7.94 5.99 -10.54
C LEU A 126 -8.64 6.88 -9.52
N ALA A 127 -8.75 6.33 -8.31
CA ALA A 127 -9.28 6.98 -7.13
C ALA A 127 -8.36 6.71 -5.94
N VAL A 128 -8.64 7.38 -4.83
CA VAL A 128 -7.89 7.18 -3.59
C VAL A 128 -8.42 5.96 -2.83
N LYS A 129 -7.53 5.02 -2.51
CA LYS A 129 -7.84 3.79 -1.76
C LYS A 129 -6.68 3.34 -0.87
N ALA A 130 -6.97 3.05 0.37
CA ALA A 130 -6.10 2.35 1.30
C ALA A 130 -6.27 0.83 1.13
N VAL A 131 -5.15 0.10 1.07
CA VAL A 131 -5.10 -1.31 0.71
C VAL A 131 -4.24 -2.09 1.69
N GLY A 132 -4.72 -3.26 2.11
CA GLY A 132 -3.90 -4.31 2.73
C GLY A 132 -3.25 -3.94 4.07
N PHE A 133 -3.86 -3.05 4.86
CA PHE A 133 -3.32 -2.70 6.16
C PHE A 133 -3.25 -3.92 7.08
N ARG A 134 -2.05 -4.18 7.60
CA ARG A 134 -1.76 -5.30 8.51
C ARG A 134 -0.75 -4.90 9.57
N ARG A 135 -0.71 -5.68 10.64
CA ARG A 135 0.24 -5.48 11.73
C ARG A 135 1.67 -5.77 11.26
N HIS A 136 2.59 -4.89 11.63
CA HIS A 136 4.04 -5.04 11.44
C HIS A 136 4.74 -4.58 12.72
N GLY A 137 5.07 -5.54 13.60
CA GLY A 137 5.50 -5.24 14.96
C GLY A 137 4.37 -4.59 15.77
N GLU A 138 4.63 -3.41 16.32
CA GLU A 138 3.64 -2.59 17.02
C GLU A 138 2.90 -1.62 16.08
N ARG A 139 3.32 -1.54 14.82
CA ARG A 139 2.84 -0.56 13.83
C ARG A 139 1.88 -1.20 12.83
N TRP A 140 1.28 -0.34 12.00
CA TRP A 140 0.38 -0.77 10.93
C TRP A 140 0.95 -0.41 9.57
N LEU A 141 1.19 -1.41 8.73
CA LEU A 141 1.71 -1.25 7.38
C LEU A 141 0.59 -1.54 6.37
N GLY A 142 0.40 -0.64 5.42
CA GLY A 142 -0.46 -0.85 4.26
C GLY A 142 0.04 -0.07 3.06
N ALA A 143 -0.80 0.05 2.04
CA ALA A 143 -0.52 0.84 0.86
C ALA A 143 -1.62 1.87 0.62
N LEU A 144 -1.25 3.01 0.07
CA LEU A 144 -2.15 4.07 -0.36
C LEU A 144 -2.01 4.27 -1.87
N VAL A 145 -3.06 3.91 -2.59
CA VAL A 145 -3.22 4.18 -4.01
C VAL A 145 -3.87 5.55 -4.17
N THR A 146 -3.29 6.40 -5.00
CA THR A 146 -3.86 7.67 -5.44
C THR A 146 -3.75 7.80 -6.96
N PRO A 147 -4.45 8.75 -7.59
CA PRO A 147 -4.30 9.01 -9.01
C PRO A 147 -2.92 9.48 -9.49
N TRP A 148 -1.98 9.82 -8.59
CA TRP A 148 -0.67 10.37 -8.95
C TRP A 148 0.52 9.66 -8.29
N PHE A 149 0.29 8.84 -7.26
CA PHE A 149 1.28 7.93 -6.69
C PHE A 149 0.65 6.66 -6.10
N LEU A 150 1.49 5.64 -5.88
CA LEU A 150 1.24 4.49 -5.01
C LEU A 150 2.38 4.44 -3.98
N ASN A 151 2.02 4.52 -2.69
CA ASN A 151 2.98 4.51 -1.59
C ASN A 151 2.68 3.39 -0.59
N LEU A 152 3.71 2.80 -0.02
CA LEU A 152 3.60 2.10 1.26
C LEU A 152 3.39 3.13 2.36
N VAL A 153 2.52 2.83 3.32
CA VAL A 153 2.19 3.70 4.44
C VAL A 153 2.35 2.93 5.73
N LEU A 154 3.15 3.49 6.65
CA LEU A 154 3.32 3.01 8.01
C LEU A 154 2.62 3.99 8.96
N LEU A 155 1.66 3.50 9.73
CA LEU A 155 0.94 4.23 10.76
C LEU A 155 1.45 3.84 12.15
N PRO A 156 1.39 4.75 13.13
CA PRO A 156 1.85 4.47 14.49
C PRO A 156 1.01 3.38 15.16
N GLY A 157 1.64 2.63 16.07
CA GLY A 157 0.96 1.78 17.06
C GLY A 157 0.40 2.57 18.24
N GLU A 158 -0.29 1.88 19.16
CA GLU A 158 -0.84 2.49 20.39
C GLU A 158 0.24 3.07 21.32
N GLY A 159 1.49 2.60 21.24
CA GLY A 159 2.62 3.08 22.02
C GLY A 159 3.62 3.98 21.27
N ASP A 160 3.40 4.25 19.97
CA ASP A 160 4.29 5.09 19.18
C ASP A 160 3.92 6.58 19.35
N GLU A 161 4.76 7.36 20.04
CA GLU A 161 4.66 8.82 20.03
C GLU A 161 5.40 9.41 18.82
N TRP A 162 4.65 9.71 17.76
CA TRP A 162 5.18 10.32 16.53
C TRP A 162 4.87 11.82 16.43
N SER A 163 4.51 12.45 17.54
CA SER A 163 4.24 13.88 17.65
C SER A 163 5.44 14.75 17.22
N GLU A 164 6.66 14.25 17.41
CA GLU A 164 7.91 14.93 17.08
C GLU A 164 8.47 14.57 15.69
N LEU A 165 7.78 13.76 14.88
CA LEU A 165 8.26 13.44 13.53
C LEU A 165 8.37 14.71 12.68
N VAL A 166 9.56 14.97 12.16
CA VAL A 166 9.85 16.13 11.30
C VAL A 166 9.43 15.79 9.87
N PRO A 167 8.41 16.46 9.29
CA PRO A 167 7.98 16.18 7.92
C PRO A 167 9.12 16.34 6.91
N GLY A 168 9.27 15.38 6.00
CA GLY A 168 10.33 15.35 5.00
C GLY A 168 11.62 14.65 5.45
N ALA A 169 11.80 14.39 6.75
CA ALA A 169 12.89 13.55 7.22
C ALA A 169 12.75 12.12 6.69
N LYS A 170 13.87 11.45 6.48
CA LYS A 170 13.95 10.10 5.90
C LYS A 170 14.43 9.11 6.95
N GLU A 171 13.90 7.89 6.89
CA GLU A 171 14.27 6.78 7.77
C GLU A 171 14.30 5.49 6.96
N LEU A 172 15.36 4.68 7.14
CA LEU A 172 15.45 3.36 6.54
C LEU A 172 14.76 2.34 7.44
N ILE A 173 13.76 1.65 6.89
CA ILE A 173 13.02 0.58 7.58
C ILE A 173 13.41 -0.76 6.95
N GLU A 174 13.78 -1.72 7.79
CA GLU A 174 14.20 -3.05 7.35
C GLU A 174 13.01 -4.01 7.30
N PHE A 175 12.88 -4.68 6.17
CA PHE A 175 11.95 -5.76 5.89
C PHE A 175 12.75 -7.01 5.44
N PRO A 176 12.14 -8.22 5.47
CA PRO A 176 12.80 -9.43 4.97
C PRO A 176 13.38 -9.27 3.55
N SER A 177 12.64 -8.62 2.66
CA SER A 177 13.04 -8.33 1.28
C SER A 177 14.13 -7.26 1.13
N GLY A 178 14.44 -6.46 2.16
CA GLY A 178 15.43 -5.38 2.02
C GLY A 178 15.17 -4.17 2.91
N ARG A 179 15.93 -3.09 2.67
CA ARG A 179 15.79 -1.82 3.38
C ARG A 179 15.12 -0.79 2.47
N TYR A 180 14.12 -0.10 3.00
CA TYR A 180 13.29 0.83 2.26
C TYR A 180 13.33 2.21 2.92
N GLU A 181 13.49 3.26 2.12
CA GLU A 181 13.51 4.65 2.59
C GLU A 181 12.07 5.14 2.75
N PHE A 182 11.68 5.43 3.99
CA PHE A 182 10.41 6.03 4.35
C PHE A 182 10.60 7.51 4.67
N VAL A 183 9.75 8.34 4.10
CA VAL A 183 9.68 9.78 4.38
C VAL A 183 8.64 10.01 5.45
N HIS A 184 9.00 10.77 6.48
CA HIS A 184 8.10 11.22 7.54
C HIS A 184 7.11 12.24 6.97
N ALA A 185 5.84 12.04 7.28
CA ALA A 185 4.77 12.93 6.88
C ALA A 185 3.89 13.22 8.08
N ASN A 186 3.40 14.44 8.17
CA ASN A 186 2.38 14.81 9.14
C ASN A 186 1.29 15.57 8.41
N ARG A 187 0.05 15.11 8.57
CA ARG A 187 -1.10 15.70 7.89
C ARG A 187 -2.21 15.97 8.89
N LYS A 188 -2.71 17.20 8.88
CA LYS A 188 -3.86 17.60 9.69
C LYS A 188 -5.04 16.65 9.45
N GLY A 189 -5.63 16.14 10.52
CA GLY A 189 -6.74 15.19 10.47
C GLY A 189 -6.34 13.72 10.36
N VAL A 190 -5.12 13.40 9.93
CA VAL A 190 -4.61 12.01 9.89
C VAL A 190 -3.62 11.77 11.02
N GLY A 191 -2.78 12.77 11.31
CA GLY A 191 -1.64 12.65 12.21
C GLY A 191 -0.35 12.35 11.46
N ALA A 192 0.66 11.92 12.22
CA ALA A 192 1.96 11.56 11.70
C ALA A 192 1.94 10.14 11.12
N TYR A 193 2.56 9.95 9.96
CA TYR A 193 2.73 8.67 9.30
C TYR A 193 4.05 8.66 8.51
N LYS A 194 4.50 7.49 8.08
CA LYS A 194 5.68 7.38 7.22
C LYS A 194 5.26 6.80 5.88
N ALA A 195 5.83 7.28 4.78
CA ALA A 195 5.48 6.82 3.44
C ALA A 195 6.73 6.46 2.61
N CYS A 196 6.66 5.34 1.88
CA CYS A 196 7.68 4.95 0.91
C CYS A 196 7.05 4.91 -0.48
N SER A 197 7.60 5.66 -1.43
CA SER A 197 7.04 5.73 -2.80
C SER A 197 7.40 4.49 -3.58
N LEU A 198 6.38 3.84 -4.18
CA LEU A 198 6.57 2.68 -5.05
C LEU A 198 6.40 3.05 -6.52
N PHE A 199 5.33 3.79 -6.84
CA PHE A 199 5.05 4.24 -8.21
C PHE A 199 4.69 5.72 -8.22
N SER A 200 5.32 6.47 -9.12
CA SER A 200 4.88 7.79 -9.56
C SER A 200 5.58 8.10 -10.89
N PRO A 201 4.85 8.54 -11.93
CA PRO A 201 3.40 8.74 -11.99
C PRO A 201 2.62 7.42 -12.07
N MET A 202 1.28 7.50 -12.08
CA MET A 202 0.37 6.33 -12.05
C MET A 202 -0.22 5.96 -13.41
N PHE A 203 0.37 6.40 -14.53
CA PHE A 203 -0.19 6.18 -15.87
C PHE A 203 -0.13 4.74 -16.36
N GLU A 204 0.75 3.93 -15.78
CA GLU A 204 0.89 2.50 -16.14
C GLU A 204 -0.30 1.66 -15.66
N PHE A 205 -1.14 2.22 -14.78
CA PHE A 205 -2.31 1.56 -14.24
C PHE A 205 -3.56 1.95 -15.03
N ALA A 206 -4.13 1.00 -15.76
CA ALA A 206 -5.33 1.21 -16.56
C ALA A 206 -6.61 1.21 -15.72
N SER A 207 -6.57 0.63 -14.51
CA SER A 207 -7.75 0.53 -13.65
C SER A 207 -7.38 0.50 -12.16
N MET A 208 -8.39 0.79 -11.33
CA MET A 208 -8.28 0.65 -9.88
C MET A 208 -7.96 -0.78 -9.45
N LEU A 209 -8.55 -1.80 -10.11
CA LEU A 209 -8.28 -3.20 -9.79
C LEU A 209 -6.78 -3.49 -9.91
N GLN A 210 -6.19 -3.17 -11.06
CA GLN A 210 -4.76 -3.36 -11.32
C GLN A 210 -3.90 -2.64 -10.27
N ALA A 211 -4.20 -1.37 -9.96
CA ALA A 211 -3.45 -0.61 -8.97
C ALA A 211 -3.54 -1.23 -7.56
N THR A 212 -4.73 -1.70 -7.15
CA THR A 212 -4.92 -2.33 -5.83
C THR A 212 -4.32 -3.72 -5.73
N GLU A 213 -4.31 -4.49 -6.82
CA GLU A 213 -3.63 -5.80 -6.90
C GLU A 213 -2.11 -5.61 -6.84
N THR A 214 -1.55 -4.64 -7.58
CA THR A 214 -0.13 -4.31 -7.48
C THR A 214 0.25 -3.83 -6.09
N ALA A 215 -0.58 -2.99 -5.44
CA ALA A 215 -0.37 -2.57 -4.06
C ALA A 215 -0.35 -3.77 -3.09
N SER A 216 -1.28 -4.71 -3.25
CA SER A 216 -1.36 -5.93 -2.44
C SER A 216 -0.16 -6.84 -2.68
N ALA A 217 0.26 -7.02 -3.93
CA ALA A 217 1.43 -7.78 -4.30
C ALA A 217 2.71 -7.17 -3.71
N ALA A 218 2.89 -5.86 -3.79
CA ALA A 218 4.03 -5.17 -3.19
C ALA A 218 4.09 -5.38 -1.67
N LEU A 219 2.94 -5.31 -0.97
CA LEU A 219 2.88 -5.61 0.46
C LEU A 219 3.31 -7.04 0.76
N VAL A 220 2.87 -8.03 -0.02
CA VAL A 220 3.30 -9.44 0.14
C VAL A 220 4.81 -9.55 -0.10
N SER A 221 5.32 -9.00 -1.20
CA SER A 221 6.73 -9.05 -1.59
C SER A 221 7.67 -8.45 -0.55
N LEU A 222 7.24 -7.45 0.23
CA LEU A 222 8.07 -6.89 1.32
C LEU A 222 8.55 -7.96 2.30
N PHE A 223 7.78 -9.03 2.49
CA PHE A 223 8.05 -10.07 3.48
C PHE A 223 8.61 -11.35 2.87
N ASP A 224 8.88 -11.34 1.57
CA ASP A 224 9.55 -12.43 0.89
C ASP A 224 11.07 -12.20 0.94
N PRO A 225 11.84 -13.00 1.71
CA PRO A 225 13.28 -12.85 1.78
C PRO A 225 13.99 -13.23 0.48
N SER A 226 13.35 -13.97 -0.44
CA SER A 226 13.95 -14.35 -1.72
C SER A 226 14.09 -13.18 -2.69
N ILE A 227 13.29 -12.12 -2.49
CA ILE A 227 13.32 -10.87 -3.28
C ILE A 227 14.46 -9.97 -2.83
N ARG A 228 15.15 -10.30 -1.73
CA ARG A 228 16.32 -9.56 -1.27
C ARG A 228 17.44 -9.67 -2.30
N GLU A 229 17.41 -8.77 -3.27
CA GLU A 229 18.62 -8.31 -3.92
C GLU A 229 19.54 -7.81 -2.80
N ASP A 230 20.85 -7.99 -2.93
CA ASP A 230 21.84 -7.35 -2.06
C ASP A 230 21.80 -5.82 -2.30
N GLY A 231 20.67 -5.19 -2.01
CA GLY A 231 20.34 -3.77 -2.18
C GLY A 231 21.10 -2.86 -1.23
N ALA A 232 22.05 -3.43 -0.47
CA ALA A 232 23.08 -2.68 0.20
C ALA A 232 23.77 -1.74 -0.81
N GLN A 233 24.02 -2.15 -2.05
CA GLN A 233 24.81 -1.34 -2.98
C GLN A 233 24.05 -0.10 -3.48
N THR A 234 22.80 -0.20 -3.90
CA THR A 234 22.04 0.94 -4.48
C THR A 234 21.65 1.98 -3.42
N ALA A 235 21.20 1.54 -2.24
CA ALA A 235 20.85 2.43 -1.14
C ALA A 235 22.10 3.10 -0.51
N GLU A 236 23.21 2.37 -0.39
CA GLU A 236 24.50 2.92 0.06
C GLU A 236 25.07 3.92 -0.93
N ILE A 237 25.02 3.63 -2.23
CA ILE A 237 25.47 4.56 -3.28
C ILE A 237 24.64 5.85 -3.24
N ARG A 238 23.32 5.77 -3.04
CA ARG A 238 22.46 6.94 -2.89
C ARG A 238 22.80 7.71 -1.61
N ARG A 239 22.94 7.03 -0.46
CA ARG A 239 23.32 7.67 0.82
C ARG A 239 24.65 8.40 0.69
N ARG A 240 25.67 7.73 0.15
CA ARG A 240 26.99 8.35 -0.07
C ARG A 240 26.91 9.58 -0.95
N ARG A 241 26.11 9.54 -2.02
CA ARG A 241 25.89 10.71 -2.89
C ARG A 241 25.14 11.83 -2.19
N GLU A 242 24.14 11.51 -1.36
CA GLU A 242 23.39 12.51 -0.59
C GLU A 242 24.26 13.15 0.52
N GLU A 243 25.15 12.37 1.15
CA GLU A 243 26.17 12.85 2.10
C GLU A 243 27.25 13.70 1.42
N GLU A 244 27.66 13.33 0.20
CA GLU A 244 28.65 14.08 -0.60
C GLU A 244 28.06 15.39 -1.18
N LEU A 245 26.75 15.41 -1.48
CA LEU A 245 26.03 16.62 -1.89
C LEU A 245 25.51 17.46 -0.72
N ALA A 246 25.57 16.96 0.52
CA ALA A 246 25.18 17.75 1.67
C ALA A 246 26.14 18.95 1.80
N PRO A 247 25.62 20.19 1.85
CA PRO A 247 26.48 21.35 2.09
C PRO A 247 27.21 21.13 3.43
N PRO A 248 28.52 21.43 3.53
CA PRO A 248 29.24 21.28 4.78
C PRO A 248 28.51 22.08 5.87
N PRO A 249 28.39 21.55 7.10
CA PRO A 249 27.79 22.30 8.19
C PRO A 249 28.57 23.60 8.34
N ASP A 250 27.83 24.70 8.28
CA ASP A 250 28.38 26.06 8.35
C ASP A 250 29.17 26.19 9.67
N PRO A 251 30.50 26.38 9.64
CA PRO A 251 31.29 26.53 10.86
C PRO A 251 31.14 27.98 11.37
N ALA A 252 29.92 28.40 11.69
CA ALA A 252 29.66 29.76 12.16
C ALA A 252 28.32 29.93 12.91
N THR A 253 28.11 29.18 13.99
CA THR A 253 27.51 29.76 15.21
C THR A 253 28.61 30.09 16.21
N THR A 254 29.61 30.82 15.74
CA THR A 254 30.41 31.67 16.62
C THR A 254 30.02 33.10 16.28
N GLN A 255 29.60 33.83 17.30
CA GLN A 255 29.11 35.19 17.26
C GLN A 255 30.01 36.07 16.36
N VAL A 256 29.43 36.68 15.32
CA VAL A 256 30.10 37.74 14.57
C VAL A 256 29.52 39.06 15.05
N GLU A 257 30.24 39.72 15.94
CA GLU A 257 30.05 41.14 16.23
C GLU A 257 30.16 41.94 14.92
N SER A 258 29.22 42.85 14.75
CA SER A 258 29.12 43.75 13.61
C SER A 258 30.34 44.67 13.51
N VAL A 259 31.13 44.53 12.45
CA VAL A 259 32.02 45.58 11.98
C VAL A 259 31.52 46.05 10.61
N VAL A 260 31.00 47.27 10.60
CA VAL A 260 30.62 48.02 9.40
C VAL A 260 31.91 48.56 8.78
N ASP A 261 32.19 48.22 7.51
CA ASP A 261 33.27 48.85 6.72
C ASP A 261 32.69 49.54 5.47
N PRO A 262 32.78 50.88 5.34
CA PRO A 262 32.03 51.67 4.37
C PRO A 262 32.84 51.89 3.08
N ALA A 263 32.90 50.90 2.18
CA ALA A 263 33.59 51.13 0.89
C ALA A 263 33.18 50.21 -0.28
N ARG A 264 31.92 49.77 -0.38
CA ARG A 264 31.47 49.04 -1.59
C ARG A 264 30.12 49.55 -2.10
N PRO A 265 30.05 50.22 -3.26
CA PRO A 265 28.78 50.67 -3.82
C PRO A 265 27.92 49.47 -4.23
N SER A 266 26.62 49.55 -3.93
CA SER A 266 25.67 48.46 -4.18
C SER A 266 25.31 48.34 -5.67
N ARG A 267 24.86 47.14 -6.07
CA ARG A 267 24.49 46.76 -7.45
C ARG A 267 23.50 47.70 -8.16
N ARG A 268 22.80 48.56 -7.42
CA ARG A 268 21.86 49.55 -7.97
C ARG A 268 22.55 50.77 -8.59
N ALA A 269 23.85 50.98 -8.35
CA ALA A 269 24.66 52.05 -8.95
C ALA A 269 25.33 51.65 -10.29
N LEU A 270 25.25 50.37 -10.69
CA LEU A 270 25.94 49.83 -11.89
C LEU A 270 25.05 49.70 -13.13
N LEU A 271 23.74 49.96 -13.02
CA LEU A 271 22.81 49.91 -14.16
C LEU A 271 22.14 51.28 -14.32
N GLY A 272 22.83 52.18 -15.00
CA GLY A 272 22.33 53.50 -15.34
C GLY A 272 21.08 53.41 -16.21
N MET A 273 19.93 53.73 -15.62
CA MET A 273 18.73 54.17 -16.31
C MET A 273 18.08 55.24 -15.44
N GLY A 274 18.28 56.50 -15.85
CA GLY A 274 17.70 57.65 -15.19
C GLY A 274 16.22 57.80 -15.56
N SER A 275 15.45 58.33 -14.61
CA SER A 275 14.26 59.12 -14.89
C SER A 275 14.28 60.36 -14.00
N ALA A 276 14.01 61.49 -14.62
CA ALA A 276 14.00 62.84 -14.07
C ALA A 276 12.75 63.12 -13.20
N GLU A 277 12.72 64.38 -12.72
CA GLU A 277 11.69 65.12 -11.94
C GLU A 277 11.88 65.06 -10.41
N ALA A 278 11.86 66.16 -9.65
CA ALA A 278 11.43 67.53 -9.92
C ALA A 278 12.18 68.54 -9.05
N ALA A 279 12.16 69.80 -9.48
CA ALA A 279 12.44 70.98 -8.68
C ALA A 279 11.46 71.11 -7.51
N ASP A 280 11.97 71.51 -6.33
CA ASP A 280 11.39 72.60 -5.55
C ASP A 280 12.44 73.12 -4.52
N ALA A 281 12.49 74.45 -4.41
CA ALA A 281 13.33 75.34 -3.57
C ALA A 281 14.85 75.45 -3.87
#